data_AF-A0AAU4BIW7-F1
#
_entry.id   AF-A0AAU4BIW7-F1
#
_cell.length_a   1.000
_cell.length_b   1.000
_cell.length_c   1.000
_cell.angle_alpha   90.00
_cell.angle_beta   90.00
_cell.angle_gamma   90.00
#
_symmetry.space_group_name_H-M   'P 1'
#
loop_
_entity.id
_entity.type
_entity.pdbx_description
1 polymer ?
#
loop_
_entity_poly.entity_id
_entity_poly.type
_entity_poly.pdbx_seq_one_letter_code
_entity_poly.pdbx_strand_id
1 'polypeptide(L)'
;MTACGDEQAKGTPADKPSGTTSVQPSGTPADTLTVNVKASKEAPAKTWTLNCAPPGGDHPKAADACAALTKVKDPFKPVPKEQQCTMIYGGPELATVKGTWKGKEIDAKFSRDDGCQLHRWTQVGPLFGNVPKVR
;
A
#
# COMPACT_ATOMS: atom_id res chain seq x y z
N MET A 1 -25.90 -16.50 -62.02
CA MET A 1 -25.44 -15.63 -63.13
C MET A 1 -26.01 -14.25 -62.93
N THR A 2 -25.12 -13.25 -62.87
CA THR A 2 -25.37 -11.81 -63.11
C THR A 2 -26.08 -11.00 -62.02
N ALA A 3 -25.58 -9.77 -61.85
CA ALA A 3 -25.67 -8.84 -60.72
C ALA A 3 -26.43 -7.52 -61.06
N CYS A 4 -26.32 -6.54 -60.14
CA CYS A 4 -26.73 -5.09 -60.13
C CYS A 4 -28.18 -4.82 -59.72
N GLY A 5 -28.58 -3.90 -58.82
CA GLY A 5 -28.10 -2.60 -58.28
C GLY A 5 -29.40 -1.73 -58.17
N ASP A 6 -29.79 -1.06 -57.08
CA ASP A 6 -29.37 0.29 -56.64
C ASP A 6 -30.22 0.79 -55.41
N GLU A 7 -29.56 1.49 -54.47
CA GLU A 7 -29.97 2.68 -53.66
C GLU A 7 -31.32 2.74 -52.89
N GLN A 8 -31.48 3.23 -51.65
CA GLN A 8 -30.88 4.37 -50.90
C GLN A 8 -31.37 4.34 -49.42
N ALA A 9 -30.56 4.82 -48.46
CA ALA A 9 -30.92 5.77 -47.37
C ALA A 9 -30.04 5.66 -46.11
N LYS A 10 -29.00 6.52 -46.07
CA LYS A 10 -28.76 7.54 -45.03
C LYS A 10 -29.09 7.16 -43.56
N GLY A 11 -28.03 6.94 -42.77
CA GLY A 11 -28.10 7.13 -41.31
C GLY A 11 -27.10 6.28 -40.51
N THR A 12 -25.93 6.84 -40.22
CA THR A 12 -25.18 6.51 -38.99
C THR A 12 -24.44 7.80 -38.59
N PRO A 13 -24.19 8.05 -37.28
CA PRO A 13 -23.47 7.10 -36.45
C PRO A 13 -24.03 6.85 -35.04
N ALA A 14 -23.87 5.59 -34.62
CA ALA A 14 -23.39 5.16 -33.31
C ALA A 14 -24.19 5.61 -32.06
N ASP A 15 -25.14 4.76 -31.65
CA ASP A 15 -25.43 4.58 -30.23
C ASP A 15 -24.69 3.33 -29.73
N LYS A 16 -23.55 3.58 -29.09
CA LYS A 16 -22.78 2.57 -28.35
C LYS A 16 -23.60 2.25 -27.10
N PRO A 17 -23.98 0.99 -26.81
CA PRO A 17 -24.62 0.71 -25.53
C PRO A 17 -23.61 1.00 -24.41
N SER A 18 -23.88 2.11 -23.72
CA SER A 18 -23.17 2.55 -22.53
C SER A 18 -23.60 1.69 -21.36
N GLY A 19 -22.62 1.22 -20.59
CA GLY A 19 -22.83 0.85 -19.20
C GLY A 19 -23.18 -0.60 -18.95
N THR A 20 -22.20 -1.50 -19.09
CA THR A 20 -22.03 -2.46 -17.98
C THR A 20 -21.75 -1.60 -16.75
N THR A 21 -22.77 -1.42 -15.91
CA THR A 21 -22.58 -1.07 -14.50
C THR A 21 -21.67 -2.14 -13.92
N SER A 22 -20.37 -1.86 -13.94
CA SER A 22 -19.43 -2.58 -13.09
C SER A 22 -19.96 -2.39 -11.68
N VAL A 23 -20.43 -3.47 -11.08
CA VAL A 23 -20.83 -3.50 -9.68
C VAL A 23 -19.56 -3.21 -8.90
N GLN A 24 -19.30 -1.92 -8.66
CA GLN A 24 -18.28 -1.49 -7.72
C GLN A 24 -18.75 -2.07 -6.38
N PRO A 25 -18.01 -3.01 -5.76
CA PRO A 25 -18.36 -3.40 -4.41
C PRO A 25 -18.29 -2.12 -3.59
N SER A 26 -19.45 -1.68 -3.10
CA SER A 26 -19.59 -0.73 -2.01
C SER A 26 -19.10 -1.40 -0.72
N GLY A 27 -17.85 -1.86 -0.73
CA GLY A 27 -17.11 -2.19 0.45
C GLY A 27 -16.49 -0.90 0.96
N THR A 28 -16.53 -0.69 2.27
CA THR A 28 -15.61 0.22 2.97
C THR A 28 -14.25 0.21 2.27
N PRO A 29 -13.61 1.37 1.99
CA PRO A 29 -12.34 1.39 1.29
C PRO A 29 -11.40 0.39 1.96
N ALA A 30 -11.04 -0.67 1.23
CA ALA A 30 -10.24 -1.74 1.77
C ALA A 30 -8.90 -1.16 2.20
N ASP A 31 -8.53 -1.37 3.46
CA ASP A 31 -7.24 -0.97 4.02
C ASP A 31 -6.13 -1.83 3.39
N THR A 32 -5.79 -1.52 2.15
CA THR A 32 -4.83 -2.25 1.34
C THR A 32 -3.50 -1.53 1.39
N LEU A 33 -2.51 -2.19 1.96
CA LEU A 33 -1.17 -1.68 2.14
C LEU A 33 -0.17 -2.61 1.46
N THR A 34 0.80 -2.00 0.80
CA THR A 34 1.98 -2.66 0.26
C THR A 34 3.16 -2.24 1.13
N VAL A 35 3.75 -3.20 1.83
CA VAL A 35 4.89 -3.00 2.71
C VAL A 35 6.14 -3.50 2.01
N ASN A 36 7.04 -2.59 1.68
CA ASN A 36 8.34 -2.89 1.10
C ASN A 36 9.42 -2.70 2.16
N VAL A 37 10.18 -3.75 2.48
CA VAL A 37 11.23 -3.72 3.50
C VAL A 37 12.56 -4.10 2.87
N LYS A 38 13.58 -3.31 3.14
CA LYS A 38 14.96 -3.55 2.75
C LYS A 38 15.83 -3.70 3.99
N ALA A 39 16.74 -4.66 3.94
CA ALA A 39 17.69 -4.91 5.02
C ALA A 39 18.80 -3.84 5.08
N SER A 40 19.06 -3.15 3.97
CA SER A 40 19.95 -2.00 3.85
C SER A 40 19.60 -1.23 2.57
N LYS A 41 20.20 -0.05 2.33
CA LYS A 41 19.97 0.75 1.11
C LYS A 41 20.22 -0.04 -0.19
N GLU A 42 21.22 -0.92 -0.16
CA GLU A 42 21.69 -1.71 -1.31
C GLU A 42 21.04 -3.10 -1.38
N ALA A 43 20.40 -3.56 -0.30
CA ALA A 43 19.77 -4.88 -0.27
C ALA A 43 18.51 -4.95 -1.15
N PRO A 44 18.18 -6.16 -1.65
CA PRO A 44 16.91 -6.38 -2.33
C PRO A 44 15.74 -6.11 -1.39
N ALA A 45 14.67 -5.55 -1.96
CA ALA A 45 13.44 -5.31 -1.21
C ALA A 45 12.58 -6.56 -1.13
N LYS A 46 12.07 -6.85 0.07
CA LYS A 46 10.98 -7.79 0.30
C LYS A 46 9.67 -7.02 0.35
N THR A 47 8.73 -7.38 -0.51
CA THR A 47 7.40 -6.76 -0.55
C THR A 47 6.38 -7.73 0.04
N TRP A 48 5.45 -7.17 0.81
CA TRP A 48 4.29 -7.87 1.38
C TRP A 48 3.04 -7.07 1.09
N THR A 49 1.93 -7.76 0.85
CA THR A 49 0.60 -7.15 0.78
C THR A 49 -0.13 -7.41 2.08
N LEU A 50 -0.74 -6.37 2.64
CA LEU A 50 -1.52 -6.42 3.86
C LEU A 50 -2.90 -5.84 3.57
N ASN A 51 -3.94 -6.57 3.94
CA ASN A 51 -5.31 -6.08 4.00
C ASN A 51 -5.76 -6.11 5.46
N CYS A 52 -6.46 -5.08 5.96
CA CYS A 52 -6.93 -5.06 7.35
C CYS A 52 -8.45 -5.19 7.53
N ALA A 53 -9.22 -5.28 6.44
CA ALA A 53 -10.67 -5.43 6.48
C ALA A 53 -11.15 -6.44 5.41
N PRO A 54 -11.18 -7.76 5.70
CA PRO A 54 -10.64 -8.43 6.89
C PRO A 54 -9.09 -8.56 6.87
N PRO A 55 -8.43 -8.82 8.02
CA PRO A 55 -6.98 -9.07 8.06
C PRO A 55 -6.54 -10.20 7.12
N GLY A 56 -5.62 -9.92 6.21
CA GLY A 56 -5.15 -10.89 5.22
C GLY A 56 -4.05 -10.33 4.30
N GLY A 57 -3.81 -11.04 3.20
CA GLY A 57 -2.72 -10.75 2.25
C GLY A 57 -1.56 -11.73 2.39
N ASP A 58 -0.42 -11.37 1.79
CA ASP A 58 0.81 -12.18 1.79
C ASP A 58 1.63 -12.01 3.09
N HIS A 59 1.28 -11.02 3.92
CA HIS A 59 1.98 -10.72 5.15
C HIS A 59 1.90 -11.88 6.16
N PRO A 60 3.04 -12.35 6.74
CA PRO A 60 3.09 -13.62 7.48
C PRO A 60 2.37 -13.53 8.83
N LYS A 61 2.12 -12.30 9.30
CA LYS A 61 1.39 -11.98 10.53
C LYS A 61 0.40 -10.83 10.28
N ALA A 62 -0.47 -10.99 9.29
CA ALA A 62 -1.38 -9.93 8.86
C ALA A 62 -2.26 -9.38 10.02
N ALA A 63 -2.81 -10.26 10.85
CA ALA A 63 -3.61 -9.88 12.00
C ALA A 63 -2.83 -9.03 13.02
N ASP A 64 -1.61 -9.42 13.39
CA ASP A 64 -0.76 -8.66 14.31
C ASP A 64 -0.34 -7.31 13.72
N ALA A 65 -0.02 -7.27 12.42
CA ALA A 65 0.33 -6.04 11.73
C ALA A 65 -0.83 -5.04 11.76
N CYS A 66 -2.05 -5.49 11.42
CA CYS A 66 -3.25 -4.67 11.50
C CYS A 66 -3.54 -4.22 12.93
N ALA A 67 -3.39 -5.09 13.93
CA ALA A 67 -3.57 -4.74 15.33
C ALA A 67 -2.54 -3.72 15.83
N ALA A 68 -1.28 -3.79 15.37
CA ALA A 68 -0.27 -2.80 15.70
C ALA A 68 -0.60 -1.43 15.09
N LEU A 69 -1.05 -1.41 13.82
CA LEU A 69 -1.46 -0.19 13.13
C LEU A 69 -2.67 0.49 13.78
N THR A 70 -3.65 -0.28 14.29
CA THR A 70 -4.85 0.29 14.92
C THR A 70 -4.61 0.83 16.33
N LYS A 71 -3.61 0.31 17.05
CA LYS A 71 -3.18 0.83 18.37
C LYS A 71 -2.50 2.19 18.30
N VAL A 72 -1.91 2.52 17.14
CA VAL A 72 -1.26 3.81 16.91
C VAL A 72 -2.24 4.75 16.22
N LYS A 73 -2.37 5.99 16.71
CA LYS A 73 -3.31 6.96 16.15
C LYS A 73 -2.99 7.30 14.69
N ASP A 74 -1.72 7.60 14.41
CA ASP A 74 -1.22 7.96 13.08
C ASP A 74 0.10 7.22 12.78
N PRO A 75 0.06 5.90 12.50
CA PRO A 75 1.28 5.09 12.33
C PRO A 75 2.16 5.57 11.15
N PHE A 76 1.52 6.15 10.14
CA PHE A 76 2.16 6.61 8.92
C PHE A 76 2.65 8.05 8.97
N LYS A 77 2.40 8.79 10.07
CA LYS A 77 2.83 10.18 10.19
C LYS A 77 4.36 10.26 10.31
N PRO A 78 5.04 11.06 9.47
CA PRO A 78 6.49 11.21 9.54
C PRO A 78 6.91 11.91 10.84
N VAL A 79 8.14 11.66 11.27
CA VAL A 79 8.76 12.40 12.37
C VAL A 79 8.95 13.86 11.92
N PRO A 80 8.50 14.87 12.69
CA PRO A 80 8.74 16.27 12.38
C PRO A 80 10.25 16.57 12.35
N LYS A 81 10.69 17.38 11.38
CA LYS A 81 12.12 17.73 11.23
C LYS A 81 12.68 18.52 12.42
N GLU A 82 11.82 19.25 13.12
CA GLU A 82 12.17 20.07 14.28
C GLU A 82 12.15 19.26 15.58
N GLN A 83 11.74 17.99 15.55
CA GLN A 83 11.71 17.15 16.73
C GLN A 83 13.13 16.81 17.17
N GLN A 84 13.44 17.07 18.44
CA GLN A 84 14.73 16.67 19.02
C GLN A 84 14.74 15.16 19.21
N CYS A 85 15.60 14.48 18.45
CA CYS A 85 15.72 13.02 18.44
C CYS A 85 17.12 12.61 18.91
N THR A 86 17.20 11.53 19.68
CA THR A 86 18.49 10.97 20.10
C THR A 86 19.22 10.35 18.91
N MET A 87 20.55 10.42 18.89
CA MET A 87 21.40 9.81 17.85
C MET A 87 21.58 8.28 18.03
N ILE A 88 20.53 7.58 18.46
CA ILE A 88 20.54 6.13 18.66
C ILE A 88 20.26 5.45 17.33
N TYR A 89 21.28 4.82 16.77
CA TYR A 89 21.17 4.05 15.55
C TYR A 89 20.62 2.64 15.82
N GLY A 90 19.50 2.31 15.21
CA GLY A 90 18.82 1.02 15.37
C GLY A 90 19.13 -0.01 14.28
N GLY A 91 19.72 0.41 13.16
CA GLY A 91 20.11 -0.48 12.07
C GLY A 91 19.92 0.14 10.67
N PRO A 92 20.44 -0.50 9.62
CA PRO A 92 20.37 0.00 8.24
C PRO A 92 19.03 -0.27 7.56
N GLU A 93 18.10 -0.94 8.24
CA GLU A 93 16.84 -1.35 7.62
C GLU A 93 15.94 -0.16 7.28
N LEU A 94 15.27 -0.29 6.14
CA LEU A 94 14.39 0.72 5.58
C LEU A 94 13.09 0.05 5.20
N ALA A 95 11.98 0.72 5.48
CA ALA A 95 10.67 0.26 5.02
C ALA A 95 9.90 1.39 4.36
N THR A 96 9.18 1.07 3.31
CA THR A 96 8.26 1.95 2.62
C THR A 96 6.91 1.28 2.58
N VAL A 97 5.89 1.96 3.09
CA VAL A 97 4.51 1.50 3.11
C VAL A 97 3.70 2.40 2.21
N LYS A 98 2.98 1.80 1.26
CA LYS A 98 2.13 2.51 0.30
C LYS A 98 0.74 1.91 0.27
N GLY A 99 -0.27 2.70 -0.07
CA GLY A 99 -1.63 2.22 -0.33
C GLY A 99 -2.66 3.06 0.38
N THR A 100 -3.71 2.42 0.88
CA THR A 100 -4.85 3.09 1.51
C THR A 100 -5.00 2.63 2.95
N TRP A 101 -5.09 3.58 3.88
CA TRP A 101 -5.38 3.34 5.29
C TRP A 101 -6.46 4.29 5.79
N LYS A 102 -7.55 3.74 6.33
CA LYS A 102 -8.73 4.44 6.84
C LYS A 102 -9.24 5.49 5.85
N GLY A 103 -9.28 5.13 4.56
CA GLY A 103 -9.71 6.01 3.47
C GLY A 103 -8.72 7.13 3.09
N LYS A 104 -7.47 7.08 3.57
CA LYS A 104 -6.40 8.01 3.17
C LYS A 104 -5.34 7.26 2.37
N GLU A 105 -4.92 7.83 1.25
CA GLU A 105 -3.71 7.39 0.57
C GLU A 105 -2.49 7.72 1.43
N ILE A 106 -1.60 6.76 1.58
CA ILE A 106 -0.38 6.89 2.36
C ILE A 106 0.84 6.50 1.51
N ASP A 107 1.91 7.27 1.67
CA ASP A 107 3.28 6.93 1.25
C ASP A 107 4.19 7.24 2.44
N ALA A 108 4.45 6.23 3.26
CA ALA A 108 5.17 6.37 4.50
C ALA A 108 6.52 5.65 4.44
N LYS A 109 7.58 6.37 4.73
CA LYS A 109 8.92 5.81 4.88
C LYS A 109 9.26 5.67 6.36
N PHE A 110 9.93 4.58 6.68
CA PHE A 110 10.43 4.25 8.00
C PHE A 110 11.92 3.91 7.85
N SER A 111 12.71 4.43 8.76
CA SER A 111 14.11 4.07 8.92
C SER A 111 14.41 3.85 10.40
N ARG A 112 15.65 3.50 10.70
CA ARG A 112 16.12 3.30 12.08
C ARG A 112 17.39 4.11 12.36
N ASP A 113 17.52 5.25 11.67
CA ASP A 113 18.73 6.08 11.72
C ASP A 113 18.88 6.88 13.02
N ASP A 114 17.78 7.21 13.69
CA ASP A 114 17.74 7.94 14.96
C ASP A 114 16.66 7.39 15.90
N GLY A 115 16.65 7.87 17.14
CA GLY A 115 15.76 7.36 18.19
C GLY A 115 14.27 7.61 17.95
N CYS A 116 13.89 8.69 17.27
CA CYS A 116 12.48 8.93 16.94
C CYS A 116 12.01 7.99 15.83
N GLN A 117 12.85 7.79 14.81
CA GLN A 117 12.57 6.85 13.73
C GLN A 117 12.52 5.41 14.26
N LEU A 118 13.46 5.04 15.14
CA LEU A 118 13.47 3.75 15.80
C LEU A 118 12.24 3.53 16.69
N HIS A 119 11.81 4.56 17.44
CA HIS A 119 10.59 4.48 18.25
C HIS A 119 9.37 4.20 17.37
N ARG A 120 9.21 4.99 16.30
CA ARG A 120 8.11 4.84 15.35
C ARG A 120 8.13 3.49 14.64
N TRP A 121 9.31 3.01 14.25
CA TRP A 121 9.51 1.66 13.71
C TRP A 121 9.02 0.59 14.70
N THR A 122 9.44 0.70 15.98
CA THR A 122 9.14 -0.30 17.00
C THR A 122 7.63 -0.38 17.31
N GLN A 123 6.93 0.75 17.29
CA GLN A 123 5.47 0.79 17.51
C GLN A 123 4.67 -0.04 16.50
N VAL A 124 5.16 -0.12 15.26
CA VAL A 124 4.53 -0.90 14.18
C VAL A 124 5.39 -2.09 13.76
N GLY A 125 6.30 -2.56 14.62
CA GLY A 125 7.25 -3.62 14.31
C GLY A 125 6.66 -4.87 13.61
N PRO A 126 5.49 -5.39 14.01
CA PRO A 126 4.84 -6.50 13.34
C PRO A 126 4.55 -6.26 11.85
N LEU A 127 4.43 -5.01 11.40
CA LEU A 127 4.17 -4.63 10.01
C LEU A 127 5.29 -5.02 9.05
N PHE A 128 6.54 -5.08 9.53
CA PHE A 128 7.70 -5.30 8.66
C PHE A 128 7.99 -6.78 8.40
N GLY A 129 7.21 -7.67 9.01
CA GLY A 129 7.34 -9.11 8.84
C GLY A 129 8.72 -9.63 9.22
N ASN A 130 9.14 -10.71 8.54
CA ASN A 130 10.50 -11.22 8.67
C ASN A 130 11.42 -10.42 7.74
N VAL A 131 12.14 -9.45 8.30
CA VAL A 131 13.14 -8.70 7.55
C VAL A 131 14.30 -9.63 7.20
N PRO A 132 14.65 -9.81 5.92
CA PRO A 132 15.81 -10.61 5.55
C PRO A 132 17.06 -9.99 6.17
N LYS A 133 17.94 -10.83 6.75
CA LYS A 133 19.23 -10.36 7.27
C LYS A 133 20.19 -10.17 6.10
N VAL A 134 20.90 -9.05 6.05
CA VAL A 134 22.08 -8.90 5.19
C VAL A 134 23.11 -9.90 5.74
N ARG A 135 23.37 -10.97 5.00
CA ARG A 135 24.33 -12.01 5.38
C ARG A 135 25.63 -11.77 4.64
#